data_AF-A0A523SXR3-F1
#
_entry.id   AF-A0A523SXR3-F1
#
_cell.length_a   1.000
_cell.length_b   1.000
_cell.length_c   1.000
_cell.angle_alpha   90.00
_cell.angle_beta   90.00
_cell.angle_gamma   90.00
#
_symmetry.space_group_name_H-M   'P 1'
#
loop_
_entity.id
_entity.type
_entity.pdbx_description
1 polymer ?
#
loop_
_entity_poly.entity_id
_entity_poly.type
_entity_poly.pdbx_seq_one_letter_code
_entity_poly.pdbx_strand_id
1 'polypeptide(L)'
;MRLSFSLLAIGLVLTGLLSCTGKQKSTQLTAEPRWLRIYYEGVFDDSINITGWEINEDVVWLRAFYYPWQGEDSIDYNNYFDYWEWEPGPHRCWFVLNVNGRLVGVNPYIIPPSKIEHPEWIITLIGVGDSLNILKPFPNVVGVTTYTNSSEEIETLASIPSNLRLYVECSNITNRDLRRLARFSNIRALHVERSDRYRGYWSSGGGHNPTRCGFRALRRMKELRVLWVHRLFEDSDEIDKYLKNLPKLRKTKVWIYDVLN
;
A
#
# COMPACT_ATOMS: atom_id res chain seq x y z
N MET A 1 48.76 -6.27 63.71
CA MET A 1 49.33 -6.96 62.51
C MET A 1 48.58 -8.27 62.32
N ARG A 2 48.04 -8.50 61.10
CA ARG A 2 47.90 -9.79 60.36
C ARG A 2 47.36 -11.01 61.15
N LEU A 3 46.30 -11.73 60.78
CA LEU A 3 45.92 -12.41 59.52
C LEU A 3 44.52 -13.06 59.81
N SER A 4 43.43 -12.75 59.11
CA SER A 4 42.90 -13.37 57.87
C SER A 4 42.21 -14.75 58.01
N PHE A 5 40.92 -14.79 57.61
CA PHE A 5 40.16 -15.84 56.86
C PHE A 5 40.18 -17.30 57.39
N SER A 6 39.11 -18.11 57.47
CA SER A 6 37.90 -18.27 56.67
C SER A 6 36.91 -19.18 57.43
N LEU A 7 35.60 -19.08 57.16
CA LEU A 7 34.78 -20.23 56.70
C LEU A 7 33.33 -19.79 56.45
N LEU A 8 33.01 -19.72 55.16
CA LEU A 8 31.66 -19.83 54.60
C LEU A 8 31.06 -21.18 55.00
N ALA A 9 29.79 -21.19 55.43
CA ALA A 9 28.77 -22.11 54.88
C ALA A 9 27.43 -22.07 55.67
N ILE A 10 26.37 -21.84 54.90
CA ILE A 10 25.00 -22.38 55.05
C ILE A 10 24.09 -21.69 56.09
N GLY A 11 23.15 -20.91 55.56
CA GLY A 11 21.93 -20.50 56.24
C GLY A 11 20.78 -20.42 55.24
N LEU A 12 20.07 -21.54 55.07
CA LEU A 12 18.76 -21.64 54.43
C LEU A 12 17.77 -20.68 55.12
N VAL A 13 17.12 -19.79 54.36
CA VAL A 13 15.88 -19.13 54.80
C VAL A 13 14.76 -19.45 53.82
N LEU A 14 13.72 -19.99 54.43
CA LEU A 14 12.48 -20.52 53.89
C LEU A 14 11.55 -19.45 53.29
N THR A 15 10.95 -19.82 52.17
CA THR A 15 9.56 -19.60 51.73
C THR A 15 8.74 -18.44 52.32
N GLY A 16 8.29 -17.55 51.43
CA GLY A 16 7.15 -16.66 51.63
C GLY A 16 6.58 -16.18 50.30
N LEU A 17 5.63 -16.93 49.74
CA LEU A 17 4.74 -16.50 48.67
C LEU A 17 4.04 -15.19 49.04
N LEU A 18 4.14 -14.18 48.20
CA LEU A 18 3.10 -13.16 48.04
C LEU A 18 3.17 -12.54 46.65
N SER A 19 2.16 -12.92 45.86
CA SER A 19 1.70 -12.34 44.62
C SER A 19 1.95 -10.85 44.48
N CYS A 20 2.74 -10.48 43.47
CA CYS A 20 2.52 -9.23 42.74
C CYS A 20 2.27 -9.63 41.29
N THR A 21 0.99 -9.81 40.96
CA THR A 21 0.44 -9.69 39.61
C THR A 21 0.70 -8.28 39.11
N GLY A 22 1.95 -8.02 38.72
CA GLY A 22 2.33 -6.87 37.93
C GLY A 22 1.65 -7.01 36.58
N LYS A 23 0.42 -6.50 36.48
CA LYS A 23 -0.13 -6.02 35.22
C LYS A 23 0.92 -5.07 34.66
N GLN A 24 1.75 -5.56 33.74
CA GLN A 24 2.28 -4.70 32.70
C GLN A 24 1.05 -4.15 31.98
N LYS A 25 0.52 -3.04 32.50
CA LYS A 25 -0.12 -2.05 31.66
C LYS A 25 0.95 -1.72 30.64
N SER A 26 0.85 -2.36 29.49
CA SER A 26 1.30 -1.79 28.24
C SER A 26 0.88 -0.33 28.30
N THR A 27 1.84 0.54 28.58
CA THR A 27 1.69 1.97 28.37
C THR A 27 1.63 2.08 26.86
N GLN A 28 0.45 1.82 26.31
CA GLN A 28 0.10 2.19 24.97
C GLN A 28 0.12 3.72 25.01
N LEU A 29 1.31 4.29 24.79
CA LEU A 29 1.47 5.68 24.43
C LEU A 29 0.55 5.85 23.24
N THR A 30 -0.63 6.40 23.49
CA THR A 30 -1.53 6.84 22.45
C THR A 30 -0.76 7.94 21.74
N ALA A 31 -0.11 7.57 20.64
CA ALA A 31 0.63 8.50 19.81
C ALA A 31 -0.29 9.68 19.51
N GLU A 32 0.23 10.90 19.68
CA GLU A 32 -0.56 12.09 19.45
C GLU A 32 -1.15 12.06 18.02
N PRO A 33 -2.40 12.53 17.84
CA PRO A 33 -2.99 12.71 16.53
C PRO A 33 -2.04 13.49 15.61
N ARG A 34 -1.64 12.88 14.49
CA ARG A 34 -0.84 13.51 13.44
C ARG A 34 -1.65 13.53 12.17
N TRP A 35 -1.57 14.65 11.45
CA TRP A 35 -2.33 14.89 10.24
C TRP A 35 -1.40 15.22 9.09
N LEU A 36 -1.58 14.52 7.98
CA LEU A 36 -0.96 14.82 6.71
C LEU A 36 -1.87 15.77 5.93
N ARG A 37 -1.34 16.92 5.53
CA ARG A 37 -2.06 17.86 4.66
C ARG A 37 -1.66 17.64 3.21
N ILE A 38 -2.65 17.55 2.33
CA ILE A 38 -2.44 17.30 0.91
C ILE A 38 -2.87 18.53 0.12
N TYR A 39 -2.02 18.95 -0.80
CA TYR A 39 -2.24 20.07 -1.72
C TYR A 39 -1.99 19.58 -3.15
N TYR A 40 -2.77 20.11 -4.10
CA TYR A 40 -2.53 19.95 -5.52
C TYR A 40 -2.22 21.32 -6.13
N GLU A 41 -1.03 21.48 -6.69
CA GLU A 41 -0.55 22.77 -7.24
C GLU A 41 -0.68 23.92 -6.22
N GLY A 42 -0.32 23.66 -4.95
CA GLY A 42 -0.42 24.63 -3.85
C GLY A 42 -1.83 24.87 -3.30
N VAL A 43 -2.87 24.28 -3.88
CA VAL A 43 -4.26 24.39 -3.40
C VAL A 43 -4.58 23.22 -2.47
N PHE A 44 -5.13 23.50 -1.29
CA PHE A 44 -5.51 22.46 -0.33
C PHE A 44 -6.55 21.50 -0.93
N ASP A 45 -6.27 20.20 -0.85
CA ASP A 45 -7.05 19.12 -1.44
C ASP A 45 -7.71 18.26 -0.34
N ASP A 46 -6.92 17.76 0.62
CA ASP A 46 -7.39 16.85 1.68
C ASP A 46 -6.52 16.90 2.95
N SER A 47 -7.01 16.31 4.03
CA SER A 47 -6.23 16.01 5.24
C SER A 47 -6.49 14.59 5.75
N ILE A 48 -5.42 13.83 5.97
CA ILE A 48 -5.49 12.43 6.38
C ILE A 48 -4.91 12.28 7.78
N ASN A 49 -5.61 11.58 8.69
CA ASN A 49 -5.02 11.19 9.97
C ASN A 49 -3.99 10.08 9.72
N ILE A 50 -2.73 10.39 10.02
CA ILE A 50 -1.57 9.52 9.80
C ILE A 50 -0.99 8.97 11.11
N THR A 51 -1.73 9.05 12.22
CA THR A 51 -1.29 8.46 13.49
C THR A 51 -1.06 6.97 13.33
N GLY A 52 0.15 6.54 13.69
CA GLY A 52 0.58 5.15 13.60
C GLY A 52 0.87 4.66 12.17
N TRP A 53 1.01 5.58 11.20
CA TRP A 53 1.53 5.24 9.87
C TRP A 53 3.02 4.89 9.95
N GLU A 54 3.42 3.95 9.09
CA GLU A 54 4.78 3.44 8.94
C GLU A 54 5.37 3.98 7.64
N ILE A 55 6.55 4.61 7.72
CA ILE A 55 7.29 5.13 6.54
C ILE A 55 7.52 3.99 5.55
N ASN A 56 7.37 4.27 4.25
CA ASN A 56 7.50 3.31 3.13
C ASN A 56 6.44 2.19 3.07
N GLU A 57 5.59 2.08 4.08
CA GLU A 57 4.61 1.00 4.18
C GLU A 57 3.19 1.52 3.94
N ASP A 58 2.81 2.60 4.62
CA ASP A 58 1.56 3.32 4.41
C ASP A 58 1.66 4.20 3.16
N VAL A 59 0.55 4.32 2.44
CA VAL A 59 0.53 4.95 1.11
C VAL A 59 -0.60 5.93 0.94
N VAL A 60 -0.34 6.96 0.14
CA VAL A 60 -1.33 7.93 -0.30
C VAL A 60 -1.57 7.72 -1.79
N TRP A 61 -2.82 7.68 -2.20
CA TRP A 61 -3.13 7.70 -3.62
C TRP A 61 -3.18 9.13 -4.14
N LEU A 62 -2.27 9.45 -5.05
CA LEU A 62 -2.12 10.75 -5.69
C LEU A 62 -2.36 10.54 -7.19
N ARG A 63 -3.64 10.59 -7.58
CA ARG A 63 -4.14 10.39 -8.96
C ARG A 63 -3.82 9.04 -9.59
N ALA A 64 -2.67 8.89 -10.25
CA ALA A 64 -2.30 7.64 -10.93
C ALA A 64 -1.30 6.81 -10.10
N PHE A 65 -0.79 7.38 -9.01
CA PHE A 65 0.30 6.83 -8.24
C PHE A 65 -0.13 6.51 -6.82
N TYR A 66 0.34 5.37 -6.31
CA TYR A 66 0.45 5.16 -4.88
C TYR A 66 1.82 5.67 -4.43
N TYR A 67 1.82 6.74 -3.66
CA TYR A 67 2.99 7.34 -3.06
C TYR A 67 3.26 6.70 -1.70
N PRO A 68 4.35 5.94 -1.52
CA PRO A 68 4.78 5.46 -0.21
C PRO A 68 5.16 6.66 0.65
N TRP A 69 4.45 6.85 1.76
CA TRP A 69 4.63 8.02 2.63
C TRP A 69 6.04 8.04 3.23
N GLN A 70 6.72 9.19 3.16
CA GLN A 70 8.12 9.34 3.56
C GLN A 70 8.30 9.97 4.94
N GLY A 71 7.22 10.18 5.69
CA GLY A 71 7.27 10.75 7.05
C GLY A 71 6.91 12.24 7.13
N GLU A 72 6.64 12.89 6.00
CA GLU A 72 6.23 14.30 5.96
C GLU A 72 4.85 14.56 6.57
N ASP A 73 4.64 15.78 7.09
CA ASP A 73 3.32 16.24 7.56
C ASP A 73 2.55 17.00 6.45
N SER A 74 3.16 17.24 5.29
CA SER A 74 2.51 17.84 4.13
C SER A 74 3.05 17.33 2.80
N ILE A 75 2.14 17.12 1.85
CA ILE A 75 2.42 16.79 0.45
C ILE A 75 1.78 17.86 -0.42
N ASP A 76 2.57 18.59 -1.20
CA ASP A 76 2.10 19.33 -2.36
C ASP A 76 2.52 18.58 -3.63
N TYR A 77 1.54 18.11 -4.41
CA TYR A 77 1.80 17.29 -5.57
C TYR A 77 1.29 17.92 -6.87
N ASN A 78 1.94 17.56 -7.96
CA ASN A 78 1.49 17.88 -9.31
C ASN A 78 1.98 16.80 -10.29
N ASN A 79 1.61 16.95 -11.55
CA ASN A 79 1.95 16.00 -12.60
C ASN A 79 2.56 16.71 -13.83
N TYR A 80 3.31 17.79 -13.61
CA TYR A 80 4.02 18.49 -14.68
C TYR A 80 5.36 17.83 -15.01
N PHE A 81 5.70 17.74 -16.29
CA PHE A 81 7.00 17.26 -16.72
C PHE A 81 7.44 17.95 -18.01
N ASP A 82 8.70 18.34 -18.08
CA ASP A 82 9.31 18.94 -19.26
C ASP A 82 9.95 17.84 -20.12
N TYR A 83 9.13 17.24 -20.98
CA TYR A 83 9.50 16.07 -21.76
C TYR A 83 9.37 16.26 -23.26
N TRP A 84 8.39 17.06 -23.67
CA TRP A 84 8.04 17.19 -25.08
C TRP A 84 9.01 18.16 -25.75
N GLU A 85 9.98 17.61 -26.48
CA GLU A 85 11.00 18.38 -27.22
C GLU A 85 10.40 19.42 -28.19
N TRP A 86 9.14 19.23 -28.58
CA TRP A 86 8.41 20.06 -29.55
C TRP A 86 7.65 21.23 -28.90
N GLU A 87 7.42 21.20 -27.59
CA GLU A 87 6.75 22.27 -26.85
C GLU A 87 7.53 22.55 -25.56
N PRO A 88 8.36 23.61 -25.53
CA PRO A 88 9.21 23.88 -24.37
C PRO A 88 8.38 24.19 -23.12
N GLY A 89 8.74 23.57 -22.00
CA GLY A 89 8.19 23.87 -20.68
C GLY A 89 7.41 22.73 -20.04
N PRO A 90 7.04 22.89 -18.76
CA PRO A 90 6.34 21.85 -18.01
C PRO A 90 4.91 21.64 -18.52
N HIS A 91 4.59 20.42 -18.95
CA HIS A 91 3.24 20.01 -19.38
C HIS A 91 2.62 19.01 -18.43
N ARG A 92 1.29 19.04 -18.29
CA ARG A 92 0.58 18.01 -17.54
C ARG A 92 0.78 16.65 -18.20
N CYS A 93 1.37 15.72 -17.47
CA CYS A 93 1.67 14.36 -17.88
C CYS A 93 1.17 13.39 -16.80
N TRP A 94 0.22 12.52 -17.15
CA TRP A 94 -0.38 11.57 -16.21
C TRP A 94 0.57 10.44 -15.78
N PHE A 95 1.75 10.39 -16.39
CA PHE A 95 2.77 9.36 -16.20
C PHE A 95 3.92 9.81 -15.30
N VAL A 96 3.77 10.96 -14.64
CA VAL A 96 4.71 11.45 -13.63
C VAL A 96 3.99 11.87 -12.36
N LEU A 97 4.71 11.85 -11.26
CA LEU A 97 4.31 12.41 -9.98
C LEU A 97 5.45 13.25 -9.43
N ASN A 98 5.18 14.54 -9.26
CA ASN A 98 6.02 15.40 -8.44
C ASN A 98 5.40 15.56 -7.05
N VAL A 99 6.23 15.47 -6.02
CA VAL A 99 5.86 15.75 -4.62
C VAL A 99 6.88 16.71 -4.03
N ASN A 100 6.40 17.80 -3.44
CA ASN A 100 7.20 18.83 -2.80
C ASN A 100 8.37 19.31 -3.70
N GLY A 101 8.09 19.48 -5.00
CA GLY A 101 9.04 19.93 -6.00
C GLY A 101 10.01 18.88 -6.56
N ARG A 102 9.86 17.59 -6.19
CA ARG A 102 10.72 16.50 -6.67
C ARG A 102 9.92 15.51 -7.52
N LEU A 103 10.50 15.08 -8.64
CA LEU A 103 9.98 13.95 -9.41
C LEU A 103 10.23 12.66 -8.62
N VAL A 104 9.15 12.04 -8.13
CA VAL A 104 9.21 10.88 -7.24
C VAL A 104 8.50 9.65 -7.80
N GLY A 105 7.68 9.82 -8.85
CA GLY A 105 7.02 8.72 -9.53
C GLY A 105 6.98 8.87 -11.03
N VAL A 106 7.16 7.76 -11.75
CA VAL A 106 7.14 7.72 -13.22
C VAL A 106 6.54 6.43 -13.77
N ASN A 107 6.01 6.49 -15.00
CA ASN A 107 5.86 5.33 -15.86
C ASN A 107 7.11 5.18 -16.74
N PRO A 108 7.99 4.19 -16.47
CA PRO A 108 9.26 4.08 -17.18
C PRO A 108 9.12 3.57 -18.63
N TYR A 109 7.94 3.08 -19.03
CA TYR A 109 7.65 2.75 -20.43
C TYR A 109 7.32 3.97 -21.28
N ILE A 110 6.86 5.06 -20.65
CA ILE A 110 6.55 6.32 -21.32
C ILE A 110 7.71 7.30 -21.17
N ILE A 111 8.23 7.44 -19.95
CA ILE A 111 9.35 8.32 -19.64
C ILE A 111 10.59 7.44 -19.44
N PRO A 112 11.48 7.31 -20.44
CA PRO A 112 12.64 6.44 -20.31
C PRO A 112 13.60 6.97 -19.23
N PRO A 113 14.30 6.07 -18.51
CA PRO A 113 15.24 6.45 -17.46
C PRO A 113 16.30 7.48 -17.89
N SER A 114 16.71 7.46 -19.17
CA SER A 114 17.69 8.39 -19.73
C SER A 114 17.22 9.85 -19.78
N LYS A 115 15.92 10.11 -19.61
CA LYS A 115 15.33 11.46 -19.58
C LYS A 115 15.05 11.95 -18.15
N ILE A 116 15.43 11.17 -17.14
CA ILE A 116 15.24 11.50 -15.73
C ILE A 116 16.58 11.95 -15.16
N GLU A 117 16.66 13.21 -14.74
CA GLU A 117 17.90 13.82 -14.21
C GLU A 117 18.34 13.17 -12.90
N HIS A 118 17.39 12.90 -12.01
CA HIS A 118 17.61 12.35 -10.67
C HIS A 118 16.85 11.03 -10.47
N PRO A 119 17.30 9.92 -11.09
CA PRO A 119 16.62 8.63 -10.98
C PRO A 119 16.60 8.07 -9.54
N GLU A 120 17.52 8.52 -8.68
CA GLU A 120 17.55 8.21 -7.25
C GLU A 120 16.41 8.85 -6.44
N TRP A 121 15.69 9.84 -6.98
CA TRP A 121 14.51 10.39 -6.31
C TRP A 121 13.24 9.58 -6.57
N ILE A 122 13.27 8.67 -7.54
CA ILE A 122 12.11 7.84 -7.88
C ILE A 122 11.90 6.77 -6.81
N ILE A 123 10.75 6.86 -6.12
CA ILE A 123 10.36 5.92 -5.07
C ILE A 123 9.14 5.07 -5.45
N THR A 124 8.39 5.47 -6.48
CA THR A 124 7.20 4.73 -6.95
C THR A 124 7.16 4.64 -8.47
N LEU A 125 6.82 3.48 -9.00
CA LEU A 125 6.67 3.27 -10.44
C LEU A 125 5.25 2.81 -10.76
N ILE A 126 4.75 3.14 -11.95
CA ILE A 126 3.49 2.59 -12.47
C ILE A 126 3.73 1.76 -13.72
N GLY A 127 2.92 0.71 -13.88
CA GLY A 127 2.94 -0.14 -15.07
C GLY A 127 4.18 -1.00 -15.17
N VAL A 128 4.79 -1.41 -14.05
CA VAL A 128 5.92 -2.35 -14.06
C VAL A 128 5.39 -3.73 -14.51
N GLY A 129 5.38 -3.96 -15.83
CA GLY A 129 5.02 -5.23 -16.46
C GLY A 129 6.09 -6.32 -16.26
N ASP A 130 6.23 -7.21 -17.24
CA ASP A 130 7.01 -8.47 -17.10
C ASP A 130 8.54 -8.30 -16.98
N SER A 131 9.09 -7.10 -17.14
CA SER A 131 10.53 -6.87 -17.14
C SER A 131 11.05 -6.15 -15.90
N LEU A 132 11.62 -6.92 -14.98
CA LEU A 132 12.28 -6.38 -13.77
C LEU A 132 13.54 -5.56 -14.07
N ASN A 133 14.08 -5.64 -15.29
CA ASN A 133 15.22 -4.81 -15.71
C ASN A 133 14.88 -3.31 -15.64
N ILE A 134 13.60 -2.96 -15.71
CA ILE A 134 13.12 -1.58 -15.59
C ILE A 134 13.40 -0.98 -14.20
N LEU A 135 13.66 -1.81 -13.19
CA LEU A 135 13.98 -1.37 -11.83
C LEU A 135 15.44 -0.95 -11.66
N LYS A 136 16.35 -1.49 -12.49
CA LYS A 136 17.80 -1.26 -12.36
C LYS A 136 18.21 0.21 -12.30
N PRO A 137 17.61 1.12 -13.09
CA PRO A 137 17.97 2.54 -13.05
C PRO A 137 17.51 3.27 -11.79
N PHE A 138 16.60 2.70 -11.00
CA PHE A 138 15.91 3.40 -9.92
C PHE A 138 16.21 2.74 -8.56
N PRO A 139 17.34 3.11 -7.92
CA PRO A 139 17.85 2.39 -6.74
C PRO A 139 16.98 2.55 -5.48
N ASN A 140 16.15 3.59 -5.41
CA ASN A 140 15.36 3.94 -4.23
C ASN A 140 13.87 3.60 -4.38
N VAL A 141 13.49 2.81 -5.39
CA VAL A 141 12.09 2.39 -5.57
C VAL A 141 11.63 1.58 -4.37
N VAL A 142 10.55 2.05 -3.77
CA VAL A 142 9.86 1.43 -2.64
C VAL A 142 8.67 0.61 -3.13
N GLY A 143 7.91 1.18 -4.06
CA GLY A 143 6.63 0.62 -4.49
C GLY A 143 6.45 0.58 -6.00
N VAL A 144 5.70 -0.41 -6.47
CA VAL A 144 5.36 -0.56 -7.90
C VAL A 144 3.86 -0.82 -8.05
N THR A 145 3.25 -0.10 -8.98
CA THR A 145 1.87 -0.32 -9.39
C THR A 145 1.84 -1.24 -10.59
N THR A 146 1.00 -2.26 -10.51
CA THR A 146 0.83 -3.30 -11.53
C THR A 146 -0.65 -3.52 -11.80
N TYR A 147 -0.96 -3.87 -13.04
CA TYR A 147 -2.32 -4.11 -13.52
C TYR A 147 -2.47 -5.59 -13.82
N THR A 148 -3.53 -6.19 -13.33
CA THR A 148 -3.85 -7.59 -13.60
C THR A 148 -5.31 -7.75 -14.03
N ASN A 149 -5.53 -8.47 -15.12
CA ASN A 149 -6.81 -8.77 -15.73
C ASN A 149 -7.10 -10.30 -15.81
N SER A 150 -6.12 -11.13 -15.43
CA SER A 150 -6.17 -12.58 -15.60
C SER A 150 -5.42 -13.34 -14.50
N SER A 151 -5.76 -14.63 -14.35
CA SER A 151 -5.06 -15.54 -13.47
C SER A 151 -3.55 -15.67 -13.79
N GLU A 152 -3.17 -15.57 -15.06
CA GLU A 152 -1.79 -15.76 -15.51
C GLU A 152 -0.91 -14.57 -15.11
N GLU A 153 -1.42 -13.35 -15.28
CA GLU A 153 -0.76 -12.12 -14.83
C GLU A 153 -0.58 -12.06 -13.31
N ILE A 154 -1.45 -12.70 -12.52
CA ILE A 154 -1.24 -12.79 -11.05
C ILE A 154 -0.01 -13.64 -10.72
N GLU A 155 0.29 -14.67 -11.51
CA GLU A 155 1.48 -15.51 -11.29
C GLU A 155 2.76 -14.73 -11.61
N THR A 156 2.73 -13.78 -12.56
CA THR A 156 3.91 -12.94 -12.88
C THR A 156 4.28 -11.99 -11.74
N LEU A 157 3.34 -11.65 -10.84
CA LEU A 157 3.62 -10.87 -9.63
C LEU A 157 4.66 -11.51 -8.72
N ALA A 158 4.80 -12.85 -8.76
CA ALA A 158 5.80 -13.57 -7.98
C ALA A 158 7.24 -13.31 -8.45
N SER A 159 7.41 -12.78 -9.67
CA SER A 159 8.72 -12.35 -10.15
C SER A 159 9.18 -11.04 -9.50
N ILE A 160 8.24 -10.20 -9.05
CA ILE A 160 8.58 -8.90 -8.47
C ILE A 160 9.27 -9.11 -7.10
N PRO A 161 10.44 -8.50 -6.86
CA PRO A 161 11.16 -8.65 -5.60
C PRO A 161 10.29 -8.35 -4.39
N SER A 162 10.31 -9.26 -3.40
CA SER A 162 9.44 -9.19 -2.22
C SER A 162 9.75 -8.02 -1.28
N ASN A 163 10.91 -7.39 -1.43
CA ASN A 163 11.26 -6.15 -0.73
C ASN A 163 10.48 -4.94 -1.25
N LEU A 164 9.97 -4.98 -2.49
CA LEU A 164 9.13 -3.93 -3.06
C LEU A 164 7.68 -4.07 -2.61
N ARG A 165 7.00 -2.94 -2.44
CA ARG A 165 5.57 -2.87 -2.14
C ARG A 165 4.76 -2.93 -3.42
N LEU A 166 3.76 -3.81 -3.44
CA LEU A 166 2.88 -3.97 -4.58
C LEU A 166 1.60 -3.18 -4.39
N TYR A 167 1.23 -2.44 -5.43
CA TYR A 167 -0.05 -1.78 -5.58
C TYR A 167 -0.74 -2.41 -6.78
N VAL A 168 -1.70 -3.29 -6.51
CA VAL A 168 -2.26 -4.16 -7.53
C VAL A 168 -3.63 -3.65 -7.91
N GLU A 169 -3.78 -3.23 -9.18
CA GLU A 169 -5.04 -2.88 -9.78
C GLU A 169 -5.57 -4.07 -10.57
N CYS A 170 -6.68 -4.63 -10.11
CA CYS A 170 -7.28 -5.84 -10.63
C CYS A 170 -8.56 -5.51 -11.38
N SER A 171 -8.70 -6.05 -12.58
CA SER A 171 -9.97 -6.11 -13.30
C SER A 171 -10.27 -7.58 -13.62
N ASN A 172 -11.55 -7.95 -13.75
CA ASN A 172 -11.95 -9.30 -14.19
C ASN A 172 -11.37 -10.47 -13.37
N ILE A 173 -11.11 -10.25 -12.07
CA ILE A 173 -10.59 -11.30 -11.18
C ILE A 173 -11.70 -12.16 -10.57
N THR A 174 -11.41 -13.43 -10.32
CA THR A 174 -12.34 -14.38 -9.70
C THR A 174 -12.09 -14.57 -8.19
N ASN A 175 -12.96 -15.34 -7.52
CA ASN A 175 -12.70 -15.83 -6.16
C ASN A 175 -11.36 -16.59 -6.01
N ARG A 176 -10.93 -17.32 -7.05
CA ARG A 176 -9.66 -18.06 -7.04
C ARG A 176 -8.48 -17.09 -7.08
N ASP A 177 -8.62 -16.03 -7.86
CA ASP A 177 -7.60 -15.00 -8.04
C ASP A 177 -7.39 -14.18 -6.76
N LEU A 178 -8.48 -13.76 -6.10
CA LEU A 178 -8.36 -13.13 -4.77
C LEU A 178 -7.65 -14.03 -3.74
N ARG A 179 -7.91 -15.35 -3.77
CA ARG A 179 -7.20 -16.30 -2.90
C ARG A 179 -5.70 -16.41 -3.21
N ARG A 180 -5.30 -16.18 -4.46
CA ARG A 180 -3.89 -16.16 -4.88
C ARG A 180 -3.23 -14.85 -4.47
N LEU A 181 -3.86 -13.72 -4.77
CA LEU A 181 -3.42 -12.38 -4.35
C LEU A 181 -3.22 -12.29 -2.84
N ALA A 182 -4.09 -12.94 -2.06
CA ALA A 182 -3.97 -12.97 -0.60
C ALA A 182 -2.71 -13.69 -0.04
N ARG A 183 -1.89 -14.32 -0.90
CA ARG A 183 -0.62 -14.96 -0.52
C ARG A 183 0.58 -14.00 -0.57
N PHE A 184 0.44 -12.86 -1.25
CA PHE A 184 1.52 -11.88 -1.39
C PHE A 184 1.55 -10.98 -0.15
N SER A 185 2.57 -11.16 0.68
CA SER A 185 2.76 -10.37 1.92
C SER A 185 3.23 -8.94 1.66
N ASN A 186 3.71 -8.64 0.45
CA ASN A 186 4.23 -7.34 0.05
C ASN A 186 3.18 -6.45 -0.64
N ILE A 187 1.93 -6.90 -0.83
CA ILE A 187 0.83 -6.04 -1.27
C ILE A 187 0.48 -5.05 -0.16
N ARG A 188 0.39 -3.76 -0.51
CA ARG A 188 -0.06 -2.66 0.37
C ARG A 188 -1.34 -2.01 -0.10
N ALA A 189 -1.56 -1.97 -1.41
CA ALA A 189 -2.80 -1.50 -1.99
C ALA A 189 -3.37 -2.56 -2.93
N LEU A 190 -4.66 -2.83 -2.79
CA LEU A 190 -5.41 -3.69 -3.69
C LEU A 190 -6.64 -2.93 -4.17
N HIS A 191 -6.73 -2.75 -5.48
CA HIS A 191 -7.90 -2.21 -6.14
C HIS A 191 -8.55 -3.33 -6.94
N VAL A 192 -9.83 -3.59 -6.70
CA VAL A 192 -10.62 -4.59 -7.40
C VAL A 192 -11.77 -3.90 -8.13
N GLU A 193 -11.72 -3.93 -9.46
CA GLU A 193 -12.77 -3.43 -10.34
C GLU A 193 -13.54 -4.58 -11.00
N ARG A 194 -14.86 -4.39 -11.17
CA ARG A 194 -15.74 -5.29 -11.88
C ARG A 194 -15.33 -5.44 -13.36
N SER A 195 -15.52 -6.65 -13.90
CA SER A 195 -15.13 -7.08 -15.24
C SER A 195 -15.87 -6.43 -16.42
N ASP A 196 -16.97 -5.72 -16.20
CA ASP A 196 -17.88 -5.29 -17.27
C ASP A 196 -17.46 -3.99 -17.98
N ARG A 197 -16.28 -3.44 -17.65
CA ARG A 197 -15.86 -2.12 -18.11
C ARG A 197 -14.54 -2.04 -18.87
N TYR A 198 -13.95 -3.15 -19.30
CA TYR A 198 -12.77 -3.02 -20.16
C TYR A 198 -13.19 -2.46 -21.55
N ARG A 199 -12.87 -1.17 -21.79
CA ARG A 199 -13.09 -0.39 -23.04
C ARG A 199 -14.54 -0.13 -23.49
N GLY A 200 -15.46 0.23 -22.59
CA GLY A 200 -16.78 0.74 -23.01
C GLY A 200 -17.69 -0.26 -23.76
N TYR A 201 -17.24 -1.51 -23.92
CA TYR A 201 -18.05 -2.62 -24.33
C TYR A 201 -18.59 -3.29 -23.07
N TRP A 202 -19.90 -3.21 -22.88
CA TRP A 202 -20.61 -4.06 -21.95
C TRP A 202 -20.37 -5.50 -22.40
N SER A 203 -19.42 -6.19 -21.77
CA SER A 203 -19.26 -7.62 -21.97
C SER A 203 -20.48 -8.29 -21.33
N SER A 204 -21.44 -8.66 -22.19
CA SER A 204 -22.60 -9.51 -21.85
C SER A 204 -22.20 -10.94 -21.43
N GLY A 205 -20.90 -11.25 -21.37
CA GLY A 205 -20.38 -12.47 -20.79
C GLY A 205 -20.35 -12.32 -19.27
N GLY A 206 -21.14 -13.14 -18.56
CA GLY A 206 -21.21 -13.19 -17.11
C GLY A 206 -19.87 -13.49 -16.44
N GLY A 207 -19.02 -12.47 -16.30
CA GLY A 207 -17.75 -12.55 -15.61
C GLY A 207 -17.97 -12.95 -14.15
N HIS A 208 -17.22 -13.96 -13.70
CA HIS A 208 -17.24 -14.45 -12.34
C HIS A 208 -16.62 -13.43 -11.38
N ASN A 209 -17.39 -12.40 -11.03
CA ASN A 209 -16.98 -11.40 -10.05
C ASN A 209 -16.63 -12.07 -8.71
N PRO A 210 -15.69 -11.49 -7.94
CA PRO A 210 -15.42 -11.99 -6.62
C PRO A 210 -16.65 -11.82 -5.74
N THR A 211 -17.02 -12.90 -5.06
CA THR A 211 -18.10 -12.97 -4.07
C THR A 211 -17.51 -12.87 -2.67
N ARG A 212 -18.35 -12.87 -1.63
CA ARG A 212 -17.93 -13.04 -0.22
C ARG A 212 -16.87 -14.13 0.01
N CYS A 213 -16.93 -15.23 -0.75
CA CYS A 213 -15.97 -16.33 -0.63
C CYS A 213 -14.55 -15.94 -1.04
N GLY A 214 -14.40 -15.04 -2.01
CA GLY A 214 -13.12 -14.46 -2.41
C GLY A 214 -12.63 -13.45 -1.37
N PHE A 215 -13.49 -12.53 -0.94
CA PHE A 215 -13.16 -11.51 0.07
C PHE A 215 -12.73 -12.09 1.42
N ARG A 216 -13.26 -13.26 1.80
CA ARG A 216 -12.81 -13.99 3.00
C ARG A 216 -11.30 -14.26 2.99
N ALA A 217 -10.70 -14.42 1.81
CA ALA A 217 -9.26 -14.65 1.69
C ALA A 217 -8.43 -13.44 2.10
N LEU A 218 -8.95 -12.21 1.93
CA LEU A 218 -8.24 -10.98 2.25
C LEU A 218 -7.87 -10.88 3.72
N ARG A 219 -8.55 -11.60 4.63
CA ARG A 219 -8.17 -11.72 6.06
C ARG A 219 -6.71 -12.15 6.28
N ARG A 220 -6.08 -12.77 5.29
CA ARG A 220 -4.67 -13.20 5.30
C ARG A 220 -3.68 -12.07 4.96
N MET A 221 -4.15 -10.99 4.33
CA MET A 221 -3.33 -9.86 3.91
C MET A 221 -3.09 -8.89 5.07
N LYS A 222 -2.32 -9.32 6.07
CA LYS A 222 -2.09 -8.55 7.31
C LYS A 222 -1.39 -7.22 7.08
N GLU A 223 -0.72 -7.09 5.94
CA GLU A 223 -0.03 -5.86 5.54
C GLU A 223 -0.85 -4.99 4.56
N LEU A 224 -2.11 -5.30 4.26
CA LEU A 224 -2.91 -4.45 3.39
C LEU A 224 -3.22 -3.11 4.08
N ARG A 225 -2.93 -1.99 3.41
CA ARG A 225 -3.17 -0.61 3.89
C ARG A 225 -4.37 0.03 3.20
N VAL A 226 -4.52 -0.22 1.90
CA VAL A 226 -5.58 0.34 1.08
C VAL A 226 -6.32 -0.77 0.36
N LEU A 227 -7.65 -0.78 0.47
CA LEU A 227 -8.50 -1.65 -0.30
C LEU A 227 -9.58 -0.84 -0.99
N TRP A 228 -9.59 -0.86 -2.32
CA TRP A 228 -10.70 -0.34 -3.10
C TRP A 228 -11.41 -1.45 -3.81
N VAL A 229 -12.72 -1.37 -3.76
CA VAL A 229 -13.62 -2.35 -4.32
C VAL A 229 -14.70 -1.56 -5.06
N HIS A 230 -14.60 -1.54 -6.37
CA HIS A 230 -15.53 -0.82 -7.22
C HIS A 230 -16.58 -1.79 -7.79
N ARG A 231 -17.86 -1.45 -7.60
CA ARG A 231 -19.01 -2.04 -8.30
C ARG A 231 -19.24 -3.53 -8.02
N LEU A 232 -19.30 -3.92 -6.74
CA LEU A 232 -19.80 -5.24 -6.37
C LEU A 232 -21.32 -5.21 -6.15
N PHE A 233 -21.98 -6.30 -6.54
CA PHE A 233 -23.43 -6.49 -6.46
C PHE A 233 -23.87 -7.16 -5.15
N GLU A 234 -22.94 -7.52 -4.27
CA GLU A 234 -23.24 -8.16 -2.99
C GLU A 234 -23.18 -7.14 -1.83
N ASP A 235 -24.05 -7.35 -0.85
CA ASP A 235 -24.19 -6.64 0.42
C ASP A 235 -22.84 -6.21 1.02
N SER A 236 -22.56 -4.90 1.10
CA SER A 236 -21.32 -4.33 1.67
C SER A 236 -21.04 -4.84 3.07
N ASP A 237 -22.10 -5.07 3.85
CA ASP A 237 -22.05 -5.37 5.27
C ASP A 237 -21.32 -6.69 5.57
N GLU A 238 -21.41 -7.66 4.65
CA GLU A 238 -20.70 -8.93 4.77
C GLU A 238 -19.21 -8.78 4.42
N ILE A 239 -18.85 -7.92 3.46
CA ILE A 239 -17.44 -7.67 3.11
C ILE A 239 -16.72 -7.01 4.30
N ASP A 240 -17.36 -6.04 4.94
CA ASP A 240 -16.81 -5.32 6.09
C ASP A 240 -16.42 -6.26 7.24
N LYS A 241 -17.18 -7.34 7.46
CA LYS A 241 -16.85 -8.39 8.46
C LYS A 241 -15.50 -9.06 8.19
N TYR A 242 -15.05 -9.11 6.94
CA TYR A 242 -13.73 -9.64 6.60
C TYR A 242 -12.62 -8.59 6.75
N LEU A 243 -12.95 -7.32 6.54
CA LEU A 243 -12.01 -6.20 6.56
C LEU A 243 -11.71 -5.66 7.97
N LYS A 244 -12.70 -5.70 8.89
CA LYS A 244 -12.59 -5.21 10.28
C LYS A 244 -11.40 -5.79 11.08
N ASN A 245 -10.86 -6.93 10.65
CA ASN A 245 -9.76 -7.63 11.32
C ASN A 245 -8.41 -7.50 10.59
N LEU A 246 -8.30 -6.57 9.63
CA LEU A 246 -7.03 -6.23 8.99
C LEU A 246 -6.35 -5.12 9.81
N PRO A 247 -5.26 -5.45 10.54
CA PRO A 247 -4.75 -4.58 11.59
C PRO A 247 -4.14 -3.28 11.08
N LYS A 248 -3.70 -3.27 9.81
CA LYS A 248 -3.01 -2.14 9.19
C LYS A 248 -3.83 -1.47 8.07
N LEU A 249 -5.08 -1.88 7.87
CA LEU A 249 -5.95 -1.29 6.85
C LEU A 249 -6.34 0.12 7.29
N ARG A 250 -5.97 1.12 6.48
CA ARG A 250 -6.22 2.55 6.74
C ARG A 250 -7.40 3.09 5.97
N LYS A 251 -7.57 2.63 4.73
CA LYS A 251 -8.58 3.14 3.81
C LYS A 251 -9.30 2.00 3.13
N THR A 252 -10.63 2.00 3.27
CA THR A 252 -11.55 1.19 2.49
C THR A 252 -12.40 2.10 1.64
N LYS A 253 -12.56 1.76 0.36
CA LYS A 253 -13.54 2.42 -0.51
C LYS A 253 -14.31 1.34 -1.24
N VAL A 254 -15.53 1.07 -0.78
CA VAL A 254 -16.44 0.10 -1.40
C VAL A 254 -17.54 0.89 -2.08
N TRP A 255 -17.58 0.85 -3.41
CA TRP A 255 -18.67 1.47 -4.18
C TRP A 255 -19.68 0.41 -4.58
N ILE A 256 -20.89 0.54 -4.06
CA ILE A 256 -22.08 -0.17 -4.52
C ILE A 256 -22.91 0.84 -5.30
N TYR A 257 -23.34 0.51 -6.52
CA TYR A 257 -24.44 1.26 -7.12
C TYR A 257 -25.71 0.74 -6.47
N ASP A 258 -26.39 1.59 -5.71
CA ASP A 258 -27.83 1.42 -5.55
C ASP A 258 -28.41 1.39 -6.95
N VAL A 259 -29.00 0.26 -7.31
CA VAL A 259 -29.88 0.19 -8.47
C VAL A 259 -31.02 1.15 -8.14
N LEU A 260 -30.97 2.37 -8.69
CA LEU A 260 -32.16 3.22 -8.75
C LEU A 260 -33.24 2.36 -9.44
N ASN A 261 -34.30 2.10 -8.67
CA ASN A 261 -35.48 1.31 -9.04
C ASN A 261 -35.95 1.54 -10.48
#